data_AF-A0A6J4XYN4-F1
#
_entry.id   AF-A0A6J4XYN4-F1
#
_cell.length_a   1.000
_cell.length_b   1.000
_cell.length_c   1.000
_cell.angle_alpha   90.00
_cell.angle_beta   90.00
_cell.angle_gamma   90.00
#
_symmetry.space_group_name_H-M   'P 1'
#
loop_
_entity.id
_entity.type
_entity.pdbx_description
1 polymer ?
#
loop_
_entity_poly.entity_id
_entity_poly.type
_entity_poly.pdbx_seq_one_letter_code
_entity_poly.pdbx_strand_id
1 'polypeptide(L)'
;MPIHFNDLDVVSEVAGLSSALIVPCNMCPAVTVAVRERKPFMQLFRSFLKSAPFEQYLKVLQSRLRENGVNTKVFKSTLYHQWFMCMWTSEKRKKLQKYAEQYDAVIVLGCESATETVRDVVKSNDCKVIEGMEVTGIMNAELRFHLPGNVSFENCKTVPISQQKNKEDMSG
;
A
#
# COMPACT_ATOMS: atom_id res chain seq x y z
N MET A 1 -2.74 -14.75 -5.01
CA MET A 1 -1.29 -14.88 -4.73
C MET A 1 -0.80 -13.56 -4.17
N PRO A 2 -0.44 -13.49 -2.88
CA PRO A 2 -0.02 -12.23 -2.26
C PRO A 2 1.34 -11.77 -2.78
N ILE A 3 1.49 -10.45 -2.94
CA ILE A 3 2.75 -9.82 -3.34
C ILE A 3 3.50 -9.42 -2.07
N HIS A 4 4.82 -9.65 -2.05
CA HIS A 4 5.73 -9.24 -0.98
C HIS A 4 6.34 -7.86 -1.31
N PHE A 5 6.35 -6.97 -0.31
CA PHE A 5 6.86 -5.61 -0.43
C PHE A 5 8.00 -5.31 0.54
N ASN A 6 8.91 -4.44 0.09
CA ASN A 6 9.76 -3.64 0.97
C ASN A 6 9.22 -2.20 1.05
N ASP A 7 9.54 -1.52 2.14
CA ASP A 7 9.14 -0.13 2.33
C ASP A 7 10.17 0.76 1.63
N LEU A 8 9.70 1.74 0.87
CA LEU A 8 10.57 2.77 0.30
C LEU A 8 10.72 3.94 1.28
N ASP A 9 11.85 4.65 1.20
CA ASP A 9 12.03 5.87 1.99
C ASP A 9 11.21 7.02 1.41
N VAL A 10 9.95 7.12 1.86
CA VAL A 10 9.07 8.20 1.45
C VAL A 10 9.41 9.54 2.08
N VAL A 11 10.22 9.59 3.15
CA VAL A 11 10.52 10.85 3.86
C VAL A 11 11.35 11.75 2.97
N SER A 12 12.37 11.20 2.32
CA SER A 12 13.19 11.91 1.34
C SER A 12 12.35 12.38 0.14
N GLU A 13 11.39 11.58 -0.30
CA GLU A 13 10.53 11.90 -1.44
C GLU A 13 9.50 13.01 -1.18
N VAL A 14 9.11 13.22 0.07
CA VAL A 14 8.18 14.29 0.46
C VAL A 14 8.88 15.57 0.92
N ALA A 15 10.21 15.61 0.85
CA ALA A 15 10.98 16.78 1.25
C ALA A 15 10.50 18.03 0.48
N GLY A 16 10.19 19.11 1.22
CA GLY A 16 9.69 20.36 0.65
C GLY A 16 8.18 20.39 0.38
N LEU A 17 7.45 19.29 0.63
CA LEU A 17 5.98 19.26 0.55
C LEU A 17 5.36 19.56 1.92
N SER A 18 4.14 20.13 1.92
CA SER A 18 3.41 20.46 3.15
C SER A 18 2.38 19.40 3.52
N SER A 19 1.90 18.64 2.52
CA SER A 19 0.78 17.73 2.68
C SER A 19 0.87 16.52 1.73
N ALA A 20 0.43 15.35 2.22
CA ALA A 20 0.36 14.14 1.40
C ALA A 20 -0.86 13.26 1.74
N LEU A 21 -1.51 12.73 0.71
CA LEU A 21 -2.57 11.73 0.85
C LEU A 21 -1.99 10.32 0.74
N ILE A 22 -2.10 9.52 1.79
CA ILE A 22 -1.70 8.11 1.76
C ILE A 22 -2.85 7.28 1.19
N VAL A 23 -2.58 6.52 0.13
CA VAL A 23 -3.56 5.69 -0.56
C VAL A 23 -3.14 4.22 -0.49
N PRO A 24 -3.70 3.47 0.48
CA PRO A 24 -3.36 2.08 0.65
C PRO A 24 -4.20 1.13 -0.22
N CYS A 25 -3.52 0.18 -0.85
CA CYS A 25 -4.11 -1.08 -1.26
C CYS A 25 -4.25 -1.98 -0.01
N ASN A 26 -5.48 -2.31 0.38
CA ASN A 26 -5.74 -3.01 1.64
C ASN A 26 -5.53 -4.53 1.56
N MET A 27 -5.08 -5.04 0.42
CA MET A 27 -4.79 -6.47 0.25
C MET A 27 -3.30 -6.77 0.34
N CYS A 28 -2.54 -6.62 -0.75
CA CYS A 28 -1.17 -7.15 -0.81
C CYS A 28 -0.21 -6.50 0.21
N PRO A 29 -0.18 -5.16 0.39
CA PRO A 29 0.57 -4.51 1.47
C PRO A 29 0.16 -5.00 2.86
N ALA A 30 -1.14 -5.08 3.12
CA ALA A 30 -1.66 -5.48 4.42
C ALA A 30 -1.29 -6.93 4.77
N VAL A 31 -1.26 -7.82 3.77
CA VAL A 31 -0.78 -9.19 3.90
C VAL A 31 0.73 -9.22 4.16
N THR A 32 1.52 -8.44 3.43
CA THR A 32 2.97 -8.32 3.67
C THR A 32 3.27 -7.88 5.10
N VAL A 33 2.62 -6.83 5.58
CA VAL A 33 2.85 -6.31 6.94
C VAL A 33 2.44 -7.34 7.99
N ALA A 34 1.30 -8.03 7.81
CA ALA A 34 0.86 -9.07 8.74
C ALA A 34 1.86 -10.22 8.84
N VAL A 35 2.40 -10.69 7.70
CA VAL A 35 3.43 -11.74 7.67
C VAL A 35 4.73 -11.25 8.29
N ARG A 36 5.20 -10.06 7.93
CA ARG A 36 6.43 -9.45 8.46
C ARG A 36 6.40 -9.34 9.98
N GLU A 37 5.25 -8.93 10.54
CA GLU A 37 5.05 -8.79 11.99
C GLU A 37 4.65 -10.09 12.69
N ARG A 38 4.45 -11.20 11.97
CA ARG A 38 3.94 -12.48 12.50
C ARG A 38 2.62 -12.30 13.27
N LYS A 39 1.72 -11.45 12.78
CA LYS A 39 0.43 -11.14 13.39
C LYS A 39 -0.74 -11.61 12.51
N PRO A 40 -1.92 -11.86 13.10
CA PRO A 40 -3.12 -12.14 12.32
C PRO A 40 -3.44 -11.03 11.31
N PHE A 41 -3.71 -11.42 10.07
CA PHE A 41 -4.10 -10.52 9.00
C PHE A 41 -5.52 -9.98 9.18
N MET A 42 -6.45 -10.81 9.68
CA MET A 42 -7.79 -10.36 10.04
C MET A 42 -8.22 -10.97 11.35
N GLN A 43 -8.98 -10.19 12.14
CA GLN A 43 -9.61 -10.66 13.37
C GLN A 43 -11.10 -10.29 13.32
N LEU A 44 -11.95 -11.27 12.98
CA LEU A 44 -13.38 -11.06 12.76
C LEU A 44 -14.07 -10.40 13.97
N PHE A 45 -13.73 -10.85 15.18
CA PHE A 45 -14.37 -10.41 16.43
C PHE A 45 -13.70 -9.22 17.11
N ARG A 46 -12.47 -8.84 16.71
CA ARG A 46 -11.71 -7.74 17.37
C ARG A 46 -11.55 -6.50 16.50
N SER A 47 -11.43 -6.66 15.18
CA SER A 47 -11.07 -5.55 14.29
C SER A 47 -12.07 -5.30 13.16
N PHE A 48 -13.29 -5.86 13.23
CA PHE A 48 -14.30 -5.75 12.16
C PHE A 48 -13.69 -5.99 10.78
N LEU A 49 -12.91 -7.07 10.67
CA LEU A 49 -12.32 -7.54 9.42
C LEU A 49 -11.26 -6.60 8.79
N LYS A 50 -10.69 -5.70 9.59
CA LYS A 50 -9.51 -4.93 9.21
C LYS A 50 -8.23 -5.65 9.62
N SER A 51 -7.16 -5.39 8.87
CA SER A 51 -5.81 -5.75 9.28
C SER A 51 -5.30 -4.77 10.33
N ALA A 52 -5.36 -5.18 11.59
CA ALA A 52 -4.76 -4.47 12.71
C ALA A 52 -3.26 -4.13 12.50
N PRO A 53 -2.40 -5.06 12.03
CA PRO A 53 -0.99 -4.71 11.78
C PRO A 53 -0.84 -3.64 10.69
N PHE A 54 -1.67 -3.67 9.65
CA PHE A 54 -1.60 -2.65 8.60
C PHE A 54 -2.10 -1.27 9.07
N GLU A 55 -3.16 -1.22 9.89
CA GLU A 55 -3.60 0.04 10.51
C GLU A 55 -2.53 0.63 11.44
N GLN A 56 -1.79 -0.22 12.17
CA GLN A 56 -0.66 0.22 12.98
C GLN A 56 0.48 0.77 12.11
N TYR A 57 0.82 0.07 11.02
CA TYR A 57 1.80 0.54 10.03
C TYR A 57 1.44 1.92 9.48
N LEU A 58 0.17 2.12 9.08
CA LEU A 58 -0.30 3.42 8.58
C LEU A 58 -0.13 4.53 9.63
N LYS A 59 -0.44 4.27 10.91
CA LYS A 59 -0.25 5.24 11.99
C LYS A 59 1.22 5.60 12.19
N VAL A 60 2.11 4.60 12.17
CA VAL A 60 3.57 4.84 12.29
C VAL A 60 4.06 5.68 11.13
N LEU A 61 3.66 5.34 9.90
CA LEU A 61 4.00 6.11 8.71
C LEU A 61 3.51 7.57 8.80
N GLN A 62 2.27 7.78 9.23
CA GLN A 62 1.74 9.12 9.45
C GLN A 62 2.50 9.91 10.52
N SER A 63 2.96 9.26 11.60
CA SER A 63 3.80 9.90 12.62
C SER A 63 5.13 10.35 12.03
N ARG A 64 5.83 9.44 11.33
CA ARG A 64 7.13 9.74 10.72
C ARG A 64 7.05 10.88 9.71
N LEU A 65 6.02 10.93 8.88
CA LEU A 65 5.80 12.02 7.93
C LEU A 65 5.51 13.34 8.65
N ARG A 66 4.74 13.31 9.74
CA ARG A 66 4.41 14.49 10.54
C ARG A 66 5.63 15.05 11.27
N GLU A 67 6.50 14.18 11.80
CA GLU A 67 7.78 14.57 12.40
C GLU A 67 8.68 15.32 11.41
N ASN A 68 8.49 15.10 10.11
CA ASN A 68 9.16 15.80 9.03
C ASN A 68 8.32 16.96 8.43
N GLY A 69 7.30 17.42 9.15
CA GLY A 69 6.51 18.59 8.77
C GLY A 69 5.40 18.33 7.75
N VAL A 70 5.15 17.07 7.34
CA VAL A 70 4.15 16.73 6.32
C VAL A 70 2.83 16.32 6.96
N ASN A 71 1.77 17.08 6.68
CA ASN A 71 0.41 16.74 7.12
C ASN A 71 -0.19 15.65 6.25
N THR A 72 -0.68 14.58 6.87
CA THR A 72 -1.17 13.41 6.12
C THR A 72 -2.59 13.00 6.47
N LYS A 73 -3.32 12.51 5.47
CA LYS A 73 -4.54 11.72 5.66
C LYS A 73 -4.43 10.39 4.93
N VAL A 74 -5.22 9.41 5.36
CA VAL A 74 -5.34 8.11 4.70
C VAL A 74 -6.66 8.05 3.94
N PHE A 75 -6.59 7.73 2.65
CA PHE A 75 -7.76 7.47 1.82
C PHE A 75 -8.34 6.09 2.14
N LYS A 76 -9.45 6.04 2.87
CA LYS A 76 -10.01 4.79 3.39
C LYS A 76 -10.91 4.07 2.38
N SER A 77 -10.80 2.74 2.36
CA SER A 77 -11.71 1.82 1.68
C SER A 77 -12.24 0.82 2.69
N THR A 78 -13.52 0.95 3.05
CA THR A 78 -14.16 0.14 4.11
C THR A 78 -14.74 -1.18 3.58
N LEU A 79 -15.04 -1.26 2.29
CA LEU A 79 -15.65 -2.45 1.68
C LEU A 79 -14.59 -3.36 1.06
N TYR A 80 -14.73 -4.67 1.27
CA TYR A 80 -13.77 -5.68 0.81
C TYR A 80 -13.53 -5.72 -0.70
N HIS A 81 -14.58 -5.52 -1.49
CA HIS A 81 -14.43 -5.44 -2.95
C HIS A 81 -13.60 -4.23 -3.39
N GLN A 82 -13.34 -3.27 -2.49
CA GLN A 82 -12.47 -2.11 -2.72
C GLN A 82 -11.06 -2.32 -2.14
N TRP A 83 -10.67 -3.52 -1.72
CA TRP A 83 -9.33 -3.75 -1.17
C TRP A 83 -8.26 -3.77 -2.25
N PHE A 84 -8.61 -4.25 -3.44
CA PHE A 84 -7.74 -4.24 -4.61
C PHE A 84 -7.85 -2.90 -5.31
N MET A 85 -6.88 -2.02 -5.06
CA MET A 85 -6.88 -0.68 -5.63
C MET A 85 -6.88 -0.67 -7.17
N CYS A 86 -6.13 -1.58 -7.79
CA CYS A 86 -6.10 -1.75 -9.24
C CYS A 86 -7.47 -2.12 -9.85
N MET A 87 -8.37 -2.69 -9.05
CA MET A 87 -9.72 -3.08 -9.46
C MET A 87 -10.79 -2.06 -9.04
N TRP A 88 -10.40 -0.87 -8.58
CA TRP A 88 -11.36 0.15 -8.21
C TRP A 88 -12.22 0.59 -9.39
N THR A 89 -13.52 0.72 -9.11
CA THR A 89 -14.51 1.27 -10.03
C THR A 89 -14.21 2.73 -10.36
N SER A 90 -14.75 3.21 -11.48
CA SER A 90 -14.65 4.61 -11.89
C SER A 90 -15.14 5.59 -10.82
N GLU A 91 -16.18 5.24 -10.07
CA GLU A 91 -16.69 6.05 -8.95
C GLU A 91 -15.66 6.22 -7.83
N LYS A 92 -14.99 5.12 -7.45
CA LYS A 92 -13.97 5.14 -6.40
C LYS A 92 -12.74 5.94 -6.86
N ARG A 93 -12.35 5.78 -8.13
CA ARG A 93 -11.29 6.56 -8.78
C ARG A 93 -11.61 8.06 -8.81
N LYS A 94 -12.83 8.46 -9.20
CA LYS A 94 -13.29 9.86 -9.13
C LYS A 94 -13.28 10.41 -7.71
N LYS A 95 -13.64 9.59 -6.71
CA LYS A 95 -13.56 9.98 -5.30
C LYS A 95 -12.12 10.21 -4.86
N LEU A 96 -11.17 9.38 -5.31
CA LEU A 96 -9.75 9.60 -5.04
C LEU A 96 -9.28 10.93 -5.65
N GLN A 97 -9.63 11.22 -6.91
CA GLN A 97 -9.25 12.47 -7.59
C GLN A 97 -9.61 13.71 -6.75
N LYS A 98 -10.87 13.81 -6.32
CA LYS A 98 -11.37 14.93 -5.49
C LYS A 98 -10.65 15.06 -4.15
N TYR A 99 -10.17 13.96 -3.58
CA TYR A 99 -9.39 14.00 -2.34
C TYR A 99 -7.97 14.47 -2.63
N ALA A 100 -7.35 13.96 -3.70
CA ALA A 100 -5.97 14.27 -4.07
C ALA A 100 -5.77 15.75 -4.44
N GLU A 101 -6.81 16.44 -4.94
CA GLU A 101 -6.79 17.90 -5.22
C GLU A 101 -6.42 18.77 -4.01
N GLN A 102 -6.50 18.25 -2.79
CA GLN A 102 -6.23 18.98 -1.55
C GLN A 102 -4.81 18.74 -1.01
N TYR A 103 -3.98 17.98 -1.72
CA TYR A 103 -2.65 17.57 -1.24
C TYR A 103 -1.58 17.77 -2.31
N ASP A 104 -0.36 18.07 -1.85
CA ASP A 104 0.80 18.27 -2.73
C ASP A 104 1.27 16.95 -3.36
N ALA A 105 1.08 15.84 -2.63
CA ALA A 105 1.43 14.51 -3.10
C ALA A 105 0.42 13.43 -2.72
N VAL A 106 0.47 12.33 -3.47
CA VAL A 106 -0.18 11.05 -3.15
C VAL A 106 0.89 9.99 -2.92
N ILE A 107 0.92 9.42 -1.72
CA ILE A 107 1.79 8.29 -1.36
C ILE A 107 1.01 7.00 -1.56
N VAL A 108 1.44 6.17 -2.50
CA VAL A 108 0.79 4.91 -2.84
C VAL A 108 1.43 3.76 -2.07
N LEU A 109 0.63 3.03 -1.29
CA LEU A 109 1.05 1.77 -0.68
C LEU A 109 0.41 0.63 -1.45
N GLY A 110 1.13 0.10 -2.44
CA GLY A 110 0.63 -0.92 -3.35
C GLY A 110 1.68 -1.31 -4.39
N CYS A 111 1.32 -2.23 -5.29
CA CYS A 111 2.17 -2.58 -6.42
C CYS A 111 2.10 -1.54 -7.54
N GLU A 112 2.92 -1.73 -8.57
CA GLU A 112 3.05 -0.86 -9.74
C GLU A 112 1.71 -0.66 -10.45
N SER A 113 0.88 -1.71 -10.56
CA SER A 113 -0.48 -1.60 -11.13
C SER A 113 -1.39 -0.69 -10.28
N ALA A 114 -1.20 -0.71 -8.97
CA ALA A 114 -1.90 0.14 -8.05
C ALA A 114 -1.41 1.60 -8.19
N THR A 115 -0.09 1.81 -8.27
CA THR A 115 0.51 3.12 -8.55
C THR A 115 0.04 3.71 -9.87
N GLU A 116 -0.01 2.91 -10.93
CA GLU A 116 -0.49 3.36 -12.24
C GLU A 116 -1.96 3.78 -12.18
N THR A 117 -2.79 3.03 -11.45
CA THR A 117 -4.18 3.42 -11.21
C THR A 117 -4.28 4.80 -10.54
N VAL A 118 -3.37 5.13 -9.62
CA VAL A 118 -3.35 6.45 -8.96
C VAL A 118 -2.82 7.52 -9.91
N ARG A 119 -1.75 7.26 -10.67
CA ARG A 119 -1.21 8.17 -11.68
C ARG A 119 -2.25 8.58 -12.70
N ASP A 120 -2.99 7.61 -13.24
CA ASP A 120 -4.11 7.86 -14.16
C ASP A 120 -5.18 8.77 -13.56
N VAL A 121 -5.46 8.62 -12.25
CA VAL A 121 -6.49 9.38 -11.55
C VAL A 121 -6.09 10.81 -11.26
N VAL A 122 -4.80 11.06 -10.96
CA VAL A 122 -4.32 12.40 -10.56
C VAL A 122 -3.59 13.14 -11.67
N LYS A 123 -3.52 12.57 -12.88
CA LYS A 123 -2.81 13.11 -14.05
C LYS A 123 -3.12 14.57 -14.37
N SER A 124 -4.33 15.04 -14.03
CA SER A 124 -4.78 16.40 -14.31
C SER A 124 -4.40 17.44 -13.24
N ASN A 125 -3.82 17.04 -12.10
CA ASN A 125 -3.83 17.87 -10.89
C ASN A 125 -2.42 18.28 -10.39
N ASP A 126 -1.37 18.20 -11.22
CA ASP A 126 0.05 18.47 -10.85
C ASP A 126 0.54 17.77 -9.56
N CYS A 127 -0.23 16.82 -9.04
CA CYS A 127 -0.01 16.17 -7.77
C CYS A 127 1.10 15.12 -7.91
N LYS A 128 2.13 15.22 -7.07
CA LYS A 128 3.26 14.28 -7.12
C LYS A 128 2.81 12.89 -6.66
N VAL A 129 2.99 11.86 -7.49
CA VAL A 129 2.73 10.47 -7.08
C VAL A 129 4.02 9.84 -6.59
N ILE A 130 4.03 9.37 -5.35
CA ILE A 130 5.17 8.77 -4.66
C ILE A 130 4.84 7.31 -4.37
N GLU A 131 5.74 6.40 -4.75
CA GLU A 131 5.64 4.99 -4.37
C GLU A 131 6.15 4.82 -2.94
N GLY A 132 5.32 4.28 -2.05
CA GLY A 132 5.71 4.03 -0.67
C GLY A 132 6.19 2.61 -0.38
N MET A 133 6.06 1.71 -1.36
CA MET A 133 6.46 0.32 -1.26
C MET A 133 6.92 -0.19 -2.63
N GLU A 134 7.92 -1.05 -2.65
CA GLU A 134 8.41 -1.71 -3.85
C GLU A 134 8.08 -3.20 -3.82
N VAL A 135 7.74 -3.78 -4.98
CA VAL A 135 7.54 -5.22 -5.10
C VAL A 135 8.89 -5.93 -5.16
N THR A 136 9.12 -6.84 -4.22
CA THR A 136 10.37 -7.64 -4.19
C THR A 136 10.15 -9.11 -4.50
N GLY A 137 8.90 -9.57 -4.41
CA GLY A 137 8.62 -10.97 -4.61
C GLY A 137 7.15 -11.30 -4.62
N ILE A 138 6.89 -12.55 -4.98
CA ILE A 138 5.61 -13.20 -4.85
C ILE A 138 5.67 -14.07 -3.60
N MET A 139 4.68 -13.96 -2.72
CA MET A 139 4.62 -14.77 -1.52
C MET A 139 3.77 -16.02 -1.75
N ASN A 140 4.36 -17.16 -1.46
CA ASN A 140 3.67 -18.43 -1.28
C ASN A 140 3.44 -18.64 0.22
N ALA A 141 2.18 -18.72 0.65
CA ALA A 141 1.82 -18.83 2.06
C ALA A 141 0.57 -19.69 2.20
N GLU A 142 0.50 -20.42 3.31
CA GLU A 142 -0.69 -21.17 3.70
C GLU A 142 -1.63 -20.28 4.51
N LEU A 143 -2.89 -20.23 4.13
CA LEU A 143 -3.93 -19.53 4.87
C LEU A 143 -4.40 -20.40 6.04
N ARG A 144 -4.41 -19.85 7.26
CA ARG A 144 -4.88 -20.56 8.45
C ARG A 144 -5.97 -19.79 9.15
N PHE A 145 -7.01 -20.53 9.52
CA PHE A 145 -8.13 -20.02 10.32
C PHE A 145 -7.98 -20.54 11.73
N HIS A 146 -7.79 -19.64 12.69
CA HIS A 146 -7.76 -19.99 14.11
C HIS A 146 -9.05 -19.53 14.78
N LEU A 147 -9.64 -20.41 15.59
CA LEU A 147 -10.80 -20.05 16.41
C LEU A 147 -10.33 -19.21 17.62
N PRO A 148 -11.08 -18.14 18.01
CA PRO A 148 -12.28 -17.62 17.36
C PRO A 148 -11.96 -16.56 16.28
N GLY A 149 -12.13 -16.90 15.00
CA GLY A 149 -12.22 -15.94 13.88
C GLY A 149 -10.97 -15.15 13.50
N ASN A 150 -9.77 -15.67 13.78
CA ASN A 150 -8.50 -15.08 13.30
C ASN A 150 -8.09 -15.73 11.98
N VAL A 151 -7.60 -14.91 11.06
CA VAL A 151 -6.98 -15.34 9.80
C VAL A 151 -5.51 -14.96 9.83
N SER A 152 -4.63 -15.95 9.67
CA SER A 152 -3.17 -15.79 9.66
C SER A 152 -2.58 -16.46 8.41
N PHE A 153 -1.29 -16.23 8.22
CA PHE A 153 -0.50 -16.86 7.17
C PHE A 153 0.64 -17.65 7.81
N GLU A 154 0.82 -18.89 7.36
CA GLU A 154 1.89 -19.80 7.79
C GLU A 154 2.73 -20.25 6.58
N ASN A 155 3.88 -20.88 6.84
CA ASN A 155 4.80 -21.42 5.83
C ASN A 155 5.12 -20.42 4.70
N CYS A 156 5.30 -19.15 5.08
CA CYS A 156 5.49 -18.05 4.15
C CYS A 156 6.88 -18.13 3.51
N LYS A 157 6.92 -18.30 2.19
CA LYS A 157 8.13 -18.23 1.36
C LYS A 157 7.96 -17.14 0.32
N THR A 158 8.88 -16.19 0.30
CA THR A 158 8.96 -15.20 -0.77
C THR A 158 9.78 -15.79 -1.92
N VAL A 159 9.17 -15.86 -3.10
CA VAL A 159 9.82 -16.16 -4.36
C VAL A 159 10.15 -14.81 -5.00
N PRO A 160 11.44 -14.45 -5.18
CA PRO A 160 11.81 -13.20 -5.83
C PRO A 160 11.19 -13.13 -7.23
N ILE A 161 10.67 -11.96 -7.59
CA ILE A 161 10.33 -11.71 -8.99
C ILE A 161 11.67 -11.54 -9.70
N SER A 162 11.98 -12.41 -10.65
CA SER A 162 13.18 -12.26 -11.49
C SER A 162 13.04 -10.98 -12.30
N GLN A 163 13.62 -9.89 -11.82
CA GLN A 163 13.81 -8.72 -12.67
C GLN A 163 14.78 -9.15 -13.77
N GLN A 164 14.32 -9.17 -15.02
CA GLN A 164 15.24 -9.15 -16.15
C GLN A 164 16.09 -7.89 -16.00
N LYS A 165 17.35 -8.07 -15.58
CA LYS A 165 18.42 -7.13 -15.91
C LYS A 165 18.39 -6.96 -17.42
N ASN A 166 17.91 -5.82 -17.91
CA ASN A 166 18.18 -5.32 -19.26
C ASN A 166 18.04 -3.80 -19.25
N LYS A 167 19.03 -3.15 -18.63
CA LYS A 167 19.41 -1.74 -18.85
C LYS A 167 20.94 -1.63 -18.74
N GLU A 168 21.64 -2.42 -19.54
CA GLU A 168 23.07 -2.30 -19.82
C GLU A 168 23.33 -3.15 -21.07
N ASP A 169 22.87 -2.66 -22.22
CA ASP A 169 23.28 -3.07 -23.58
C ASP A 169 22.46 -2.25 -24.59
N MET A 170 22.61 -0.92 -24.59
CA MET A 170 22.32 -0.02 -25.73
C MET A 170 23.14 1.28 -25.59
N SER A 171 24.43 1.11 -25.29
CA SER A 171 25.47 2.13 -25.50
C SER A 171 26.75 1.45 -25.97
N GLY A 172 26.61 0.68 -27.06
CA GLY A 172 27.70 0.24 -27.92
C GLY A 172 27.55 0.89 -29.27
#